data_AF-A0A969CYQ7-F1
#
_entry.id   AF-A0A969CYQ7-F1
#
_cell.length_a   1.000
_cell.length_b   1.000
_cell.length_c   1.000
_cell.angle_alpha   90.00
_cell.angle_beta   90.00
_cell.angle_gamma   90.00
#
_symmetry.space_group_name_H-M   'P 1'
#
loop_
_entity.id
_entity.type
_entity.pdbx_description
1 polymer ?
#
loop_
_entity_poly.entity_id
_entity_poly.type
_entity_poly.pdbx_seq_one_letter_code
_entity_poly.pdbx_strand_id
1 'polypeptide(L)'
;FAQSEDFGKAGNLRIETGSLIVSDGAQVSSGTNGQGAGGNLTVKADSIELIGSSTQGRSGLFAQSENLGDGGNISIETGNLIVRNGAQVSSSTLGQEERASGGNINVKADSIELIGSSADGRSGLFAETRNNGNAGNISIDTGNLSVREGALVSSSTSGRGAGGKLIVNADSIELIGSSADGRSGLFAETRNNGNAGNISIVTGNLSIRDGALISSQSTETATENAGSIDIKTRSLSLTNNGDITVEERRTNVDNRATQPGGSINIKTNSLSSDRGIISAETASTNGGNIDLDVQDLLLLRNNSRISATAGTARTADARGKGGNIDITAKFIFAVPIENSDITANAVRGDGGEVNITAQGIFGIEFREILTSLSDITASSEFGLAGTVQIDAPDTDPSRRVVNLPTLTVEPEVVQACTPSEGQQSEFVITGRGGLPPSASEAIGTDATGIGWVTATESESRNTSVVSQAEENKHSRDDNRIIEAQGWVVGSDGKVTLTAQAPTVTPHIPWLPSSSCQGS
;
A
#
# COMPACT_ATOMS: atom_id res chain seq x y z
N PHE A 1 27.58 -21.80 -15.03
CA PHE A 1 28.00 -20.60 -15.79
C PHE A 1 28.01 -20.90 -17.27
N ALA A 2 27.60 -19.96 -18.10
CA ALA A 2 27.74 -19.96 -19.56
C ALA A 2 28.25 -18.60 -20.07
N GLN A 3 29.19 -18.00 -19.32
CA GLN A 3 29.67 -16.64 -19.57
C GLN A 3 30.70 -16.58 -20.71
N SER A 4 30.78 -15.43 -21.38
CA SER A 4 31.81 -15.11 -22.37
C SER A 4 32.71 -13.97 -21.91
N GLU A 5 33.99 -14.06 -22.26
CA GLU A 5 34.98 -12.99 -22.18
C GLU A 5 35.23 -12.40 -23.58
N ASP A 6 35.74 -11.16 -23.64
CA ASP A 6 36.07 -10.43 -24.88
C ASP A 6 34.90 -10.17 -25.85
N PHE A 7 34.91 -10.66 -27.10
CA PHE A 7 33.91 -10.27 -28.12
C PHE A 7 32.82 -11.33 -28.34
N GLY A 8 32.92 -12.48 -27.67
CA GLY A 8 32.00 -13.60 -27.85
C GLY A 8 30.62 -13.34 -27.24
N LYS A 9 29.57 -13.89 -27.84
CA LYS A 9 28.24 -13.95 -27.21
C LYS A 9 28.25 -15.01 -26.10
N ALA A 10 27.61 -14.73 -24.98
CA ALA A 10 27.47 -15.70 -23.91
C ALA A 10 26.52 -16.84 -24.32
N GLY A 11 26.73 -18.01 -23.73
CA GLY A 11 25.93 -19.20 -23.99
C GLY A 11 24.58 -19.14 -23.27
N ASN A 12 23.59 -19.83 -23.82
CA ASN A 12 22.31 -20.00 -23.13
C ASN A 12 22.43 -21.04 -22.03
N LEU A 13 21.73 -20.84 -20.92
CA LEU A 13 21.66 -21.80 -19.83
C LEU A 13 20.21 -22.23 -19.60
N ARG A 14 20.00 -23.54 -19.49
CA ARG A 14 18.71 -24.13 -19.14
C ARG A 14 18.86 -24.99 -17.88
N ILE A 15 18.01 -24.74 -16.89
CA ILE A 15 17.94 -25.53 -15.65
C ILE A 15 16.53 -26.09 -15.54
N GLU A 16 16.43 -27.41 -15.37
CA GLU A 16 15.20 -28.12 -15.01
C GLU A 16 15.49 -28.96 -13.77
N THR A 17 14.79 -28.70 -12.67
CA THR A 17 15.00 -29.39 -11.38
C THR A 17 13.71 -29.36 -10.56
N GLY A 18 13.61 -30.13 -9.48
CA GLY A 18 12.51 -29.95 -8.52
C GLY A 18 12.70 -28.69 -7.67
N SER A 19 13.90 -28.49 -7.14
CA SER A 19 14.23 -27.32 -6.31
C SER A 19 15.55 -26.70 -6.75
N LEU A 20 15.59 -25.37 -6.83
CA LEU A 20 16.78 -24.57 -7.05
C LEU A 20 17.00 -23.61 -5.89
N ILE A 21 18.08 -23.81 -5.14
CA ILE A 21 18.51 -22.91 -4.06
C ILE A 21 19.83 -22.28 -4.46
N VAL A 22 19.89 -20.94 -4.42
CA VAL A 22 21.08 -20.15 -4.71
C VAL A 22 21.33 -19.23 -3.52
N SER A 23 22.31 -19.54 -2.69
CA SER A 23 22.58 -18.82 -1.44
C SER A 23 24.03 -18.34 -1.32
N ASP A 24 24.28 -17.44 -0.37
CA ASP A 24 25.62 -17.08 0.10
C ASP A 24 26.58 -16.58 -0.99
N GLY A 25 26.04 -15.80 -1.93
CA GLY A 25 26.77 -15.23 -3.06
C GLY A 25 26.91 -16.14 -4.28
N ALA A 26 26.28 -17.33 -4.27
CA ALA A 26 26.28 -18.22 -5.43
C ALA A 26 25.54 -17.61 -6.63
N GLN A 27 26.00 -17.88 -7.85
CA GLN A 27 25.42 -17.28 -9.05
C GLN A 27 25.12 -18.31 -10.12
N VAL A 28 23.92 -18.21 -10.71
CA VAL A 28 23.56 -18.86 -11.96
C VAL A 28 23.62 -17.82 -13.06
N SER A 29 24.68 -17.83 -13.86
CA SER A 29 24.91 -16.78 -14.85
C SER A 29 25.08 -17.29 -16.28
N SER A 30 24.33 -16.68 -17.21
CA SER A 30 24.51 -16.67 -18.67
C SER A 30 24.92 -15.28 -19.18
N GLY A 31 25.38 -14.40 -18.28
CA GLY A 31 25.82 -13.05 -18.62
C GLY A 31 27.14 -13.00 -19.39
N THR A 32 27.56 -11.81 -19.78
CA THR A 32 28.80 -11.57 -20.52
C THR A 32 29.61 -10.48 -19.81
N ASN A 33 30.89 -10.75 -19.61
CA ASN A 33 31.86 -9.75 -19.14
C ASN A 33 32.55 -9.07 -20.35
N GLY A 34 32.20 -9.47 -21.57
CA GLY A 34 32.75 -8.98 -22.82
C GLY A 34 31.80 -8.04 -23.59
N GLN A 35 32.22 -7.64 -24.78
CA GLN A 35 31.48 -6.85 -25.76
C GLN A 35 30.33 -7.61 -26.45
N GLY A 36 30.33 -8.95 -26.44
CA GLY A 36 29.23 -9.73 -27.01
C GLY A 36 27.98 -9.70 -26.12
N ALA A 37 26.81 -10.02 -26.69
CA ALA A 37 25.53 -10.01 -25.97
C ALA A 37 25.43 -11.12 -24.91
N GLY A 38 24.65 -10.87 -23.85
CA GLY A 38 24.32 -11.83 -22.81
C GLY A 38 23.51 -13.01 -23.38
N GLY A 39 23.76 -14.20 -22.85
CA GLY A 39 23.01 -15.41 -23.17
C GLY A 39 21.69 -15.46 -22.39
N ASN A 40 20.73 -16.19 -22.91
CA ASN A 40 19.44 -16.35 -22.23
C ASN A 40 19.53 -17.42 -21.13
N LEU A 41 18.83 -17.16 -20.03
CA LEU A 41 18.67 -18.09 -18.91
C LEU A 41 17.22 -18.56 -18.84
N THR A 42 17.00 -19.87 -18.86
CA THR A 42 15.68 -20.47 -18.62
C THR A 42 15.75 -21.38 -17.40
N VAL A 43 14.91 -21.14 -16.42
CA VAL A 43 14.81 -21.94 -15.20
C VAL A 43 13.39 -22.47 -15.05
N LYS A 44 13.26 -23.78 -14.95
CA LYS A 44 12.02 -24.46 -14.60
C LYS A 44 12.25 -25.28 -13.33
N ALA A 45 11.51 -24.98 -12.28
CA ALA A 45 11.56 -25.73 -11.03
C ALA A 45 10.22 -25.75 -10.32
N ASP A 46 10.02 -26.60 -9.32
CA ASP A 46 8.83 -26.50 -8.47
C ASP A 46 8.99 -25.35 -7.46
N SER A 47 10.22 -25.12 -6.98
CA SER A 47 10.58 -24.02 -6.08
C SER A 47 11.92 -23.41 -6.44
N ILE A 48 12.02 -22.08 -6.39
CA ILE A 48 13.26 -21.32 -6.54
C ILE A 48 13.44 -20.41 -5.33
N GLU A 49 14.58 -20.53 -4.65
CA GLU A 49 14.94 -19.67 -3.54
C GLU A 49 16.32 -19.03 -3.78
N LEU A 50 16.35 -17.70 -3.83
CA LEU A 50 17.56 -16.90 -3.98
C LEU A 50 17.78 -16.10 -2.68
N ILE A 51 18.92 -16.32 -2.01
CA ILE A 51 19.15 -15.81 -0.65
C ILE A 51 20.52 -15.16 -0.53
N GLY A 52 20.54 -13.93 -0.03
CA GLY A 52 21.76 -13.34 0.50
C GLY A 52 22.69 -12.76 -0.57
N SER A 53 23.82 -12.29 -0.06
CA SER A 53 24.99 -11.89 -0.82
C SER A 53 26.24 -12.31 -0.06
N SER A 54 27.40 -12.22 -0.70
CA SER A 54 28.70 -12.42 -0.08
C SER A 54 29.68 -11.36 -0.56
N THR A 55 30.89 -11.35 0.00
CA THR A 55 32.00 -10.52 -0.49
C THR A 55 32.37 -10.78 -1.96
N GLN A 56 31.93 -11.90 -2.55
CA GLN A 56 32.17 -12.25 -3.96
C GLN A 56 31.03 -11.80 -4.88
N GLY A 57 29.92 -11.31 -4.32
CA GLY A 57 28.77 -10.84 -5.09
C GLY A 57 27.43 -11.32 -4.54
N ARG A 58 26.37 -10.96 -5.25
CA ARG A 58 24.98 -11.25 -4.87
C ARG A 58 24.59 -12.67 -5.25
N SER A 59 23.75 -13.31 -4.46
CA SER A 59 23.11 -14.54 -4.90
C SER A 59 22.10 -14.24 -6.00
N GLY A 60 21.98 -15.10 -7.01
CA GLY A 60 20.96 -14.84 -8.02
C GLY A 60 21.04 -15.55 -9.35
N LEU A 61 20.10 -15.14 -10.20
CA LEU A 61 19.98 -15.51 -11.61
C LEU A 61 20.39 -14.32 -12.47
N PHE A 62 21.43 -14.48 -13.30
CA PHE A 62 22.04 -13.37 -14.02
C PHE A 62 22.14 -13.66 -15.52
N ALA A 63 21.56 -12.78 -16.32
CA ALA A 63 21.78 -12.71 -17.77
C ALA A 63 22.32 -11.32 -18.17
N GLN A 64 23.02 -10.67 -17.23
CA GLN A 64 23.51 -9.29 -17.38
C GLN A 64 24.63 -9.16 -18.42
N SER A 65 24.80 -7.95 -18.95
CA SER A 65 25.98 -7.57 -19.73
C SER A 65 26.77 -6.49 -19.01
N GLU A 66 28.06 -6.73 -18.81
CA GLU A 66 28.94 -5.80 -18.09
C GLU A 66 29.70 -4.83 -19.00
N ASN A 67 29.64 -5.00 -20.33
CA ASN A 67 30.32 -4.15 -21.32
C ASN A 67 29.41 -3.74 -22.49
N LEU A 68 29.74 -4.07 -23.75
CA LEU A 68 29.06 -3.48 -24.92
C LEU A 68 27.80 -4.23 -25.37
N GLY A 69 27.58 -5.46 -24.91
CA GLY A 69 26.49 -6.30 -25.36
C GLY A 69 25.15 -5.96 -24.72
N ASP A 70 24.05 -6.29 -25.39
CA ASP A 70 22.72 -6.27 -24.77
C ASP A 70 22.62 -7.32 -23.65
N GLY A 71 21.75 -7.07 -22.66
CA GLY A 71 21.41 -8.05 -21.65
C GLY A 71 20.67 -9.24 -22.25
N GLY A 72 20.96 -10.44 -21.76
CA GLY A 72 20.22 -11.65 -22.09
C GLY A 72 18.86 -11.71 -21.38
N ASN A 73 17.94 -12.50 -21.91
CA ASN A 73 16.62 -12.65 -21.30
C ASN A 73 16.62 -13.73 -20.22
N ILE A 74 15.81 -13.53 -19.18
CA ILE A 74 15.55 -14.53 -18.15
C ILE A 74 14.10 -14.99 -18.25
N SER A 75 13.88 -16.31 -18.28
CA SER A 75 12.56 -16.93 -18.22
C SER A 75 12.50 -17.90 -17.04
N ILE A 76 11.53 -17.69 -16.16
CA ILE A 76 11.30 -18.48 -14.95
C ILE A 76 9.90 -19.08 -15.00
N GLU A 77 9.81 -20.38 -14.81
CA GLU A 77 8.55 -21.10 -14.57
C GLU A 77 8.71 -21.87 -13.25
N THR A 78 7.94 -21.50 -12.22
CA THR A 78 8.02 -22.14 -10.90
C THR A 78 6.70 -22.23 -10.17
N GLY A 79 6.57 -23.06 -9.15
CA GLY A 79 5.46 -22.92 -8.21
C GLY A 79 5.69 -21.70 -7.32
N ASN A 80 6.87 -21.63 -6.68
CA ASN A 80 7.21 -20.52 -5.78
C ASN A 80 8.56 -19.90 -6.15
N LEU A 81 8.62 -18.56 -6.20
CA LEU A 81 9.85 -17.78 -6.34
C LEU A 81 10.05 -16.90 -5.10
N ILE A 82 11.12 -17.16 -4.35
CA ILE A 82 11.51 -16.35 -3.18
C ILE A 82 12.86 -15.69 -3.48
N VAL A 83 12.93 -14.37 -3.36
CA VAL A 83 14.15 -13.57 -3.54
C VAL A 83 14.33 -12.68 -2.31
N ARG A 84 15.33 -12.97 -1.49
CA ARG A 84 15.49 -12.30 -0.19
C ARG A 84 16.92 -11.98 0.20
N ASN A 85 17.06 -11.06 1.16
CA ASN A 85 18.34 -10.66 1.78
C ASN A 85 19.39 -10.16 0.77
N GLY A 86 18.99 -9.38 -0.24
CA GLY A 86 19.88 -8.80 -1.26
C GLY A 86 20.14 -9.65 -2.50
N ALA A 87 19.50 -10.83 -2.59
CA ALA A 87 19.56 -11.68 -3.78
C ALA A 87 18.79 -11.07 -4.97
N GLN A 88 19.14 -11.43 -6.21
CA GLN A 88 18.60 -10.78 -7.40
C GLN A 88 18.29 -11.73 -8.56
N VAL A 89 17.30 -11.36 -9.36
CA VAL A 89 17.15 -11.82 -10.75
C VAL A 89 17.44 -10.62 -11.65
N SER A 90 18.49 -10.69 -12.48
CA SER A 90 18.99 -9.52 -13.20
C SER A 90 19.33 -9.83 -14.66
N SER A 91 18.67 -9.11 -15.58
CA SER A 91 18.97 -9.03 -17.01
C SER A 91 19.54 -7.66 -17.41
N SER A 92 20.02 -6.90 -16.43
CA SER A 92 20.44 -5.51 -16.60
C SER A 92 21.70 -5.35 -17.47
N THR A 93 21.91 -4.15 -18.02
CA THR A 93 23.21 -3.76 -18.60
C THR A 93 23.95 -2.79 -17.68
N LEU A 94 25.18 -3.16 -17.35
CA LEU A 94 26.07 -2.42 -16.45
C LEU A 94 27.19 -1.69 -17.21
N GLY A 95 27.38 -2.00 -18.50
CA GLY A 95 28.54 -1.56 -19.28
C GLY A 95 28.46 -0.13 -19.80
N GLN A 96 29.64 0.43 -20.10
CA GLN A 96 29.90 1.88 -20.20
C GLN A 96 29.51 2.55 -21.52
N GLU A 97 29.04 1.80 -22.54
CA GLU A 97 28.73 2.38 -23.85
C GLU A 97 27.26 2.64 -24.13
N GLU A 98 27.04 3.51 -25.12
CA GLU A 98 25.84 4.30 -25.30
C GLU A 98 24.62 3.55 -25.89
N ARG A 99 24.65 2.22 -26.07
CA ARG A 99 23.56 1.52 -26.81
C ARG A 99 23.09 0.18 -26.25
N ALA A 100 23.78 -0.39 -25.26
CA ALA A 100 23.43 -1.70 -24.72
C ALA A 100 22.09 -1.67 -23.97
N SER A 101 21.09 -2.39 -24.50
CA SER A 101 19.74 -2.44 -23.94
C SER A 101 19.60 -3.58 -22.92
N GLY A 102 18.77 -3.37 -21.90
CA GLY A 102 18.44 -4.37 -20.89
C GLY A 102 17.73 -5.58 -21.52
N GLY A 103 18.04 -6.78 -21.02
CA GLY A 103 17.30 -7.99 -21.38
C GLY A 103 15.95 -8.03 -20.67
N ASN A 104 15.01 -8.85 -21.17
CA ASN A 104 13.69 -8.98 -20.56
C ASN A 104 13.65 -10.07 -19.49
N ILE A 105 12.79 -9.91 -18.49
CA ILE A 105 12.50 -10.94 -17.48
C ILE A 105 11.04 -11.36 -17.62
N ASN A 106 10.81 -12.66 -17.78
CA ASN A 106 9.48 -13.26 -17.80
C ASN A 106 9.37 -14.25 -16.65
N VAL A 107 8.47 -14.00 -15.71
CA VAL A 107 8.23 -14.88 -14.55
C VAL A 107 6.80 -15.38 -14.60
N LYS A 108 6.65 -16.71 -14.64
CA LYS A 108 5.38 -17.40 -14.40
C LYS A 108 5.51 -18.19 -13.10
N ALA A 109 4.70 -17.86 -12.10
CA ALA A 109 4.73 -18.53 -10.81
C ALA A 109 3.33 -18.74 -10.21
N ASP A 110 3.18 -19.57 -9.18
CA ASP A 110 1.97 -19.51 -8.35
C ASP A 110 2.10 -18.42 -7.29
N SER A 111 3.31 -18.23 -6.74
CA SER A 111 3.65 -17.14 -5.81
C SER A 111 5.03 -16.55 -6.04
N ILE A 112 5.16 -15.24 -5.79
CA ILE A 112 6.42 -14.49 -5.83
C ILE A 112 6.54 -13.65 -4.56
N GLU A 113 7.65 -13.82 -3.85
CA GLU A 113 8.01 -13.05 -2.66
C GLU A 113 9.37 -12.38 -2.85
N LEU A 114 9.38 -11.05 -2.84
CA LEU A 114 10.59 -10.23 -2.90
C LEU A 114 10.73 -9.49 -1.55
N ILE A 115 11.80 -9.76 -0.83
CA ILE A 115 11.94 -9.31 0.57
C ILE A 115 13.32 -8.72 0.85
N GLY A 116 13.34 -7.52 1.41
CA GLY A 116 14.52 -6.97 2.04
C GLY A 116 15.55 -6.39 1.08
N SER A 117 16.68 -6.02 1.67
CA SER A 117 17.92 -5.63 1.01
C SER A 117 19.12 -6.16 1.79
N SER A 118 20.32 -6.02 1.24
CA SER A 118 21.59 -6.21 1.94
C SER A 118 22.51 -5.01 1.71
N ALA A 119 23.66 -5.00 2.39
CA ALA A 119 24.68 -3.97 2.18
C ALA A 119 25.16 -3.89 0.72
N ASP A 120 25.01 -4.97 -0.05
CA ASP A 120 25.42 -5.01 -1.45
C ASP A 120 24.32 -4.52 -2.40
N GLY A 121 23.06 -4.54 -1.96
CA GLY A 121 21.93 -3.95 -2.68
C GLY A 121 20.57 -4.59 -2.36
N ARG A 122 19.55 -4.15 -3.09
CA ARG A 122 18.15 -4.51 -2.84
C ARG A 122 17.79 -5.86 -3.46
N SER A 123 16.89 -6.61 -2.80
CA SER A 123 16.31 -7.82 -3.38
C SER A 123 15.34 -7.46 -4.50
N GLY A 124 15.24 -8.28 -5.55
CA GLY A 124 14.27 -7.98 -6.60
C GLY A 124 14.49 -8.59 -7.97
N LEU A 125 13.68 -8.10 -8.91
CA LEU A 125 13.78 -8.36 -10.34
C LEU A 125 14.25 -7.07 -11.05
N PHE A 126 15.32 -7.18 -11.84
CA PHE A 126 16.02 -6.02 -12.41
C PHE A 126 16.26 -6.21 -13.91
N ALA A 127 15.58 -5.40 -14.71
CA ALA A 127 15.79 -5.29 -16.16
C ALA A 127 16.27 -3.88 -16.51
N GLU A 128 17.26 -3.39 -15.77
CA GLU A 128 17.67 -1.99 -15.79
C GLU A 128 18.79 -1.72 -16.82
N THR A 129 18.95 -0.45 -17.18
CA THR A 129 20.17 0.01 -17.87
C THR A 129 20.83 1.15 -17.12
N ARG A 130 22.16 1.15 -17.08
CA ARG A 130 22.93 2.24 -16.46
C ARG A 130 23.19 3.42 -17.41
N ASN A 131 23.27 3.16 -18.72
CA ASN A 131 23.64 4.14 -19.74
C ASN A 131 22.53 4.37 -20.77
N ASN A 132 22.87 4.82 -21.98
CA ASN A 132 21.93 5.33 -22.98
C ASN A 132 21.06 4.26 -23.68
N GLY A 133 21.24 2.97 -23.37
CA GLY A 133 20.36 1.90 -23.88
C GLY A 133 19.03 1.84 -23.14
N ASN A 134 18.00 1.31 -23.79
CA ASN A 134 16.67 1.19 -23.19
C ASN A 134 16.64 0.08 -22.13
N ALA A 135 15.89 0.30 -21.04
CA ALA A 135 15.61 -0.74 -20.06
C ALA A 135 14.80 -1.88 -20.66
N GLY A 136 15.06 -3.10 -20.18
CA GLY A 136 14.37 -4.30 -20.61
C GLY A 136 13.02 -4.41 -19.93
N ASN A 137 12.07 -5.13 -20.53
CA ASN A 137 10.73 -5.29 -19.97
C ASN A 137 10.69 -6.39 -18.91
N ILE A 138 9.76 -6.25 -17.96
CA ILE A 138 9.45 -7.30 -16.98
C ILE A 138 7.98 -7.70 -17.13
N SER A 139 7.73 -9.00 -17.31
CA SER A 139 6.39 -9.58 -17.34
C SER A 139 6.25 -10.60 -16.21
N ILE A 140 5.24 -10.41 -15.36
CA ILE A 140 4.91 -11.26 -14.23
C ILE A 140 3.50 -11.80 -14.42
N ASP A 141 3.37 -13.12 -14.34
CA ASP A 141 2.11 -13.86 -14.29
C ASP A 141 2.14 -14.73 -13.03
N THR A 142 1.37 -14.38 -12.00
CA THR A 142 1.41 -15.08 -10.70
C THR A 142 0.06 -15.14 -10.00
N GLY A 143 -0.17 -16.10 -9.11
CA GLY A 143 -1.30 -16.01 -8.19
C GLY A 143 -1.13 -14.82 -7.23
N ASN A 144 0.03 -14.75 -6.57
CA ASN A 144 0.31 -13.72 -5.57
C ASN A 144 1.67 -13.06 -5.81
N LEU A 145 1.73 -11.73 -5.74
CA LEU A 145 2.97 -10.95 -5.73
C LEU A 145 3.10 -10.15 -4.43
N SER A 146 4.17 -10.38 -3.69
CA SER A 146 4.51 -9.67 -2.46
C SER A 146 5.87 -9.00 -2.59
N VAL A 147 5.92 -7.67 -2.39
CA VAL A 147 7.15 -6.88 -2.44
C VAL A 147 7.28 -6.07 -1.15
N ARG A 148 8.25 -6.40 -0.30
CA ARG A 148 8.32 -5.89 1.07
C ARG A 148 9.74 -5.53 1.50
N GLU A 149 9.82 -4.73 2.58
CA GLU A 149 11.07 -4.42 3.29
C GLU A 149 12.17 -3.82 2.41
N GLY A 150 11.80 -3.00 1.43
CA GLY A 150 12.73 -2.36 0.49
C GLY A 150 13.09 -3.21 -0.72
N ALA A 151 12.47 -4.37 -0.95
CA ALA A 151 12.62 -5.08 -2.22
C ALA A 151 11.94 -4.34 -3.39
N LEU A 152 12.27 -4.67 -4.64
CA LEU A 152 11.65 -4.01 -5.80
C LEU A 152 11.56 -4.85 -7.08
N VAL A 153 10.73 -4.39 -7.99
CA VAL A 153 10.73 -4.80 -9.41
C VAL A 153 11.02 -3.56 -10.24
N SER A 154 12.10 -3.57 -11.03
CA SER A 154 12.53 -2.38 -11.78
C SER A 154 12.90 -2.69 -13.22
N SER A 155 12.24 -1.95 -14.09
CA SER A 155 12.47 -1.81 -15.53
C SER A 155 12.96 -0.37 -15.82
N SER A 156 13.74 0.20 -14.90
CA SER A 156 14.17 1.59 -14.95
C SER A 156 15.50 1.76 -15.67
N THR A 157 15.78 2.98 -16.14
CA THR A 157 17.08 3.35 -16.69
C THR A 157 17.68 4.55 -15.98
N SER A 158 18.99 4.50 -15.79
CA SER A 158 19.77 5.62 -15.24
C SER A 158 20.44 6.46 -16.32
N GLY A 159 20.31 6.11 -17.60
CA GLY A 159 20.89 6.87 -18.72
C GLY A 159 19.82 7.51 -19.61
N ARG A 160 20.21 7.85 -20.85
CA ARG A 160 19.33 8.55 -21.81
C ARG A 160 18.35 7.64 -22.57
N GLY A 161 18.41 6.32 -22.35
CA GLY A 161 17.47 5.39 -22.95
C GLY A 161 16.08 5.51 -22.32
N ALA A 162 15.07 4.90 -22.94
CA ALA A 162 13.73 4.83 -22.37
C ALA A 162 13.64 3.78 -21.24
N GLY A 163 12.80 4.05 -20.25
CA GLY A 163 12.36 3.04 -19.29
C GLY A 163 11.59 1.93 -20.00
N GLY A 164 11.65 0.71 -19.47
CA GLY A 164 10.97 -0.44 -20.05
C GLY A 164 9.55 -0.58 -19.53
N LYS A 165 8.83 -1.55 -20.08
CA LYS A 165 7.46 -1.87 -19.67
C LYS A 165 7.47 -2.88 -18.54
N LEU A 166 6.68 -2.62 -17.51
CA LEU A 166 6.39 -3.56 -16.44
C LEU A 166 4.92 -4.03 -16.55
N ILE A 167 4.72 -5.33 -16.76
CA ILE A 167 3.39 -5.95 -16.85
C ILE A 167 3.24 -6.92 -15.70
N VAL A 168 2.20 -6.74 -14.88
CA VAL A 168 1.88 -7.63 -13.77
C VAL A 168 0.45 -8.11 -13.89
N ASN A 169 0.27 -9.41 -14.11
CA ASN A 169 -1.02 -10.08 -13.97
C ASN A 169 -0.96 -10.94 -12.71
N ALA A 170 -1.83 -10.66 -11.74
CA ALA A 170 -1.90 -11.47 -10.53
C ALA A 170 -3.27 -11.55 -9.88
N ASP A 171 -3.58 -12.58 -9.11
CA ASP A 171 -4.83 -12.58 -8.33
C ASP A 171 -4.79 -11.55 -7.20
N SER A 172 -3.63 -11.40 -6.55
CA SER A 172 -3.39 -10.35 -5.55
C SER A 172 -1.97 -9.79 -5.59
N ILE A 173 -1.84 -8.50 -5.29
CA ILE A 173 -0.57 -7.77 -5.20
C ILE A 173 -0.52 -7.00 -3.89
N GLU A 174 0.57 -7.16 -3.15
CA GLU A 174 0.84 -6.43 -1.92
C GLU A 174 2.23 -5.80 -1.94
N LEU A 175 2.25 -4.47 -1.86
CA LEU A 175 3.48 -3.68 -1.78
C LEU A 175 3.53 -3.04 -0.39
N ILE A 176 4.58 -3.31 0.37
CA ILE A 176 4.69 -2.87 1.77
C ILE A 176 6.05 -2.25 2.06
N GLY A 177 6.03 -1.10 2.70
CA GLY A 177 7.20 -0.64 3.43
C GLY A 177 8.22 0.11 2.59
N SER A 178 9.28 0.50 3.27
CA SER A 178 10.53 1.00 2.71
C SER A 178 11.69 0.42 3.53
N SER A 179 12.91 0.56 3.04
CA SER A 179 14.14 0.32 3.80
C SER A 179 15.05 1.54 3.73
N ALA A 180 16.21 1.48 4.40
CA ALA A 180 17.25 2.50 4.28
C ALA A 180 17.71 2.71 2.82
N ASP A 181 17.55 1.70 1.96
CA ASP A 181 17.93 1.74 0.53
C ASP A 181 16.82 2.25 -0.39
N GLY A 182 15.60 2.48 0.13
CA GLY A 182 14.47 3.04 -0.61
C GLY A 182 13.14 2.32 -0.42
N ARG A 183 12.11 2.81 -1.13
CA ARG A 183 10.73 2.34 -1.03
C ARG A 183 10.53 0.99 -1.71
N SER A 184 9.78 0.07 -1.09
CA SER A 184 9.35 -1.15 -1.78
C SER A 184 8.43 -0.80 -2.95
N GLY A 185 8.50 -1.52 -4.06
CA GLY A 185 7.63 -1.13 -5.16
C GLY A 185 7.91 -1.68 -6.55
N LEU A 186 7.17 -1.09 -7.49
CA LEU A 186 7.21 -1.34 -8.92
C LEU A 186 7.69 -0.07 -9.63
N PHE A 187 8.75 -0.19 -10.42
CA PHE A 187 9.46 0.97 -10.98
C PHE A 187 9.70 0.81 -12.48
N ALA A 188 9.31 1.82 -13.25
CA ALA A 188 9.60 1.97 -14.67
C ALA A 188 10.07 3.41 -14.94
N GLU A 189 11.16 3.81 -14.28
CA GLU A 189 11.58 5.20 -14.20
C GLU A 189 12.72 5.54 -15.17
N THR A 190 12.90 6.83 -15.43
CA THR A 190 14.11 7.37 -16.07
C THR A 190 14.77 8.41 -15.18
N ARG A 191 16.09 8.26 -14.96
CA ARG A 191 16.87 9.23 -14.17
C ARG A 191 17.58 10.31 -15.01
N ASN A 192 17.57 10.16 -16.33
CA ASN A 192 18.28 11.00 -17.27
C ASN A 192 17.39 11.35 -18.47
N ASN A 193 17.96 11.65 -19.65
CA ASN A 193 17.21 12.28 -20.75
C ASN A 193 16.08 11.46 -21.42
N GLY A 194 15.77 10.26 -20.95
CA GLY A 194 14.83 9.34 -21.62
C GLY A 194 13.39 9.41 -21.11
N ASN A 195 12.46 8.91 -21.93
CA ASN A 195 11.04 8.71 -21.59
C ASN A 195 10.89 7.64 -20.52
N ALA A 196 10.15 7.92 -19.45
CA ALA A 196 9.85 6.91 -18.44
C ALA A 196 9.00 5.77 -19.04
N GLY A 197 9.15 4.58 -18.46
CA GLY A 197 8.49 3.36 -18.95
C GLY A 197 7.08 3.22 -18.41
N ASN A 198 6.29 2.29 -18.96
CA ASN A 198 4.89 2.13 -18.57
C ASN A 198 4.67 0.94 -17.63
N ILE A 199 3.78 1.11 -16.65
CA ILE A 199 3.39 0.05 -15.72
C ILE A 199 1.94 -0.34 -15.99
N SER A 200 1.68 -1.62 -16.24
CA SER A 200 0.33 -2.17 -16.43
C SER A 200 0.06 -3.28 -15.43
N ILE A 201 -1.00 -3.12 -14.66
CA ILE A 201 -1.38 -4.04 -13.58
C ILE A 201 -2.80 -4.53 -13.80
N VAL A 202 -2.97 -5.85 -13.80
CA VAL A 202 -4.28 -6.49 -13.78
C VAL A 202 -4.33 -7.39 -12.56
N THR A 203 -5.20 -7.09 -11.61
CA THR A 203 -5.32 -7.91 -10.40
C THR A 203 -6.72 -8.00 -9.81
N GLY A 204 -6.95 -8.94 -8.89
CA GLY A 204 -8.14 -8.95 -8.06
C GLY A 204 -8.06 -7.87 -6.98
N ASN A 205 -6.93 -7.78 -6.28
CA ASN A 205 -6.72 -6.86 -5.17
C ASN A 205 -5.31 -6.25 -5.24
N LEU A 206 -5.23 -4.92 -5.14
CA LEU A 206 -3.97 -4.19 -5.05
C LEU A 206 -3.92 -3.42 -3.73
N SER A 207 -2.96 -3.76 -2.87
CA SER A 207 -2.67 -3.02 -1.64
C SER A 207 -1.27 -2.41 -1.71
N ILE A 208 -1.20 -1.10 -1.47
CA ILE A 208 0.06 -0.35 -1.40
C ILE A 208 0.07 0.34 -0.04
N ARG A 209 1.04 0.01 0.80
CA ARG A 209 1.06 0.55 2.17
C ARG A 209 2.42 0.77 2.78
N ASP A 210 2.42 1.53 3.87
CA ASP A 210 3.55 1.78 4.75
C ASP A 210 4.77 2.37 4.01
N GLY A 211 4.54 3.28 3.06
CA GLY A 211 5.60 3.89 2.26
C GLY A 211 5.97 3.13 0.99
N ALA A 212 5.22 2.11 0.56
CA ALA A 212 5.44 1.47 -0.73
C ALA A 212 5.03 2.37 -1.93
N LEU A 213 5.54 2.08 -3.13
CA LEU A 213 5.43 2.95 -4.31
C LEU A 213 5.19 2.18 -5.61
N ILE A 214 4.37 2.73 -6.49
CA ILE A 214 4.38 2.42 -7.92
C ILE A 214 4.76 3.70 -8.67
N SER A 215 5.83 3.65 -9.47
CA SER A 215 6.38 4.86 -10.08
C SER A 215 6.85 4.67 -11.51
N SER A 216 6.43 5.63 -12.36
CA SER A 216 6.80 5.78 -13.76
C SER A 216 7.29 7.22 -14.02
N GLN A 217 8.11 7.71 -13.08
CA GLN A 217 8.62 9.08 -13.10
C GLN A 217 9.80 9.29 -14.06
N SER A 218 9.96 10.53 -14.50
CA SER A 218 11.09 11.01 -15.30
C SER A 218 11.79 12.17 -14.59
N THR A 219 13.12 12.10 -14.36
CA THR A 219 13.84 13.10 -13.56
C THR A 219 14.70 14.11 -14.35
N GLU A 220 14.84 15.28 -13.73
CA GLU A 220 15.63 16.51 -13.94
C GLU A 220 16.35 16.85 -15.26
N THR A 221 16.90 15.91 -16.01
CA THR A 221 17.56 16.17 -17.31
C THR A 221 16.73 15.69 -18.52
N ALA A 222 15.69 14.89 -18.28
CA ALA A 222 14.70 14.42 -19.25
C ALA A 222 14.12 15.52 -20.13
N THR A 223 14.49 15.49 -21.42
CA THR A 223 13.81 16.21 -22.50
C THR A 223 12.53 15.48 -22.96
N GLU A 224 12.15 14.42 -22.25
CA GLU A 224 11.23 13.37 -22.65
C GLU A 224 10.20 13.10 -21.51
N ASN A 225 9.05 12.56 -21.87
CA ASN A 225 7.83 12.59 -21.04
C ASN A 225 7.90 11.60 -19.86
N ALA A 226 7.15 11.90 -18.79
CA ALA A 226 6.79 10.89 -17.80
C ALA A 226 5.91 9.79 -18.44
N GLY A 227 5.92 8.60 -17.86
CA GLY A 227 5.26 7.43 -18.45
C GLY A 227 3.81 7.30 -17.99
N SER A 228 3.23 6.13 -18.24
CA SER A 228 1.86 5.80 -17.82
C SER A 228 1.80 4.69 -16.79
N ILE A 229 0.81 4.79 -15.91
CA ILE A 229 0.41 3.72 -14.98
C ILE A 229 -1.04 3.36 -15.27
N ASP A 230 -1.28 2.12 -15.71
CA ASP A 230 -2.59 1.56 -16.04
C ASP A 230 -2.93 0.44 -15.06
N ILE A 231 -3.93 0.64 -14.20
CA ILE A 231 -4.34 -0.31 -13.16
C ILE A 231 -5.77 -0.76 -13.42
N LYS A 232 -5.96 -2.07 -13.54
CA LYS A 232 -7.28 -2.71 -13.52
C LYS A 232 -7.35 -3.66 -12.34
N THR A 233 -8.16 -3.32 -11.35
CA THR A 233 -8.34 -4.13 -10.14
C THR A 233 -9.81 -4.27 -9.75
N ARG A 234 -10.18 -5.19 -8.85
CA ARG A 234 -11.49 -5.12 -8.20
C ARG A 234 -11.44 -4.16 -7.00
N SER A 235 -10.34 -4.17 -6.26
CA SER A 235 -10.13 -3.31 -5.10
C SER A 235 -8.73 -2.70 -5.11
N LEU A 236 -8.65 -1.40 -4.86
CA LEU A 236 -7.42 -0.65 -4.64
C LEU A 236 -7.42 -0.04 -3.24
N SER A 237 -6.38 -0.33 -2.46
CA SER A 237 -6.17 0.28 -1.14
C SER A 237 -4.79 0.93 -1.07
N LEU A 238 -4.78 2.23 -0.74
CA LEU A 238 -3.59 3.02 -0.47
C LEU A 238 -3.61 3.45 0.99
N THR A 239 -2.68 2.95 1.82
CA THR A 239 -2.70 3.26 3.27
C THR A 239 -1.32 3.64 3.78
N ASN A 240 -1.22 4.58 4.72
CA ASN A 240 0.06 4.94 5.35
C ASN A 240 1.17 5.26 4.31
N ASN A 241 0.95 6.24 3.45
CA ASN A 241 1.91 6.67 2.42
C ASN A 241 2.16 5.60 1.33
N GLY A 242 1.15 4.79 1.03
CA GLY A 242 1.12 4.01 -0.20
C GLY A 242 0.82 4.92 -1.39
N ASP A 243 1.76 5.03 -2.33
CA ASP A 243 1.67 6.03 -3.40
C ASP A 243 1.71 5.42 -4.81
N ILE A 244 1.09 6.13 -5.74
CA ILE A 244 1.14 5.89 -7.19
C ILE A 244 1.53 7.21 -7.85
N THR A 245 2.63 7.23 -8.61
CA THR A 245 3.21 8.47 -9.13
C THR A 245 3.70 8.39 -10.57
N VAL A 246 3.36 9.41 -11.36
CA VAL A 246 3.92 9.69 -12.71
C VAL A 246 4.47 11.11 -12.77
N GLU A 247 5.43 11.42 -11.91
CA GLU A 247 5.96 12.78 -11.77
C GLU A 247 7.03 13.10 -12.82
N GLU A 248 7.03 14.36 -13.31
CA GLU A 248 8.16 14.94 -14.05
C GLU A 248 8.90 15.96 -13.17
N ARG A 249 10.18 15.71 -12.89
CA ARG A 249 10.99 16.52 -11.96
C ARG A 249 11.92 17.53 -12.64
N ARG A 250 11.56 18.05 -13.80
CA ARG A 250 12.40 18.98 -14.55
C ARG A 250 12.46 20.37 -13.88
N THR A 251 13.68 20.89 -13.62
CA THR A 251 13.91 22.19 -12.96
C THR A 251 14.52 23.26 -13.88
N ASN A 252 14.97 22.90 -15.09
CA ASN A 252 15.54 23.82 -16.08
C ASN A 252 14.70 23.87 -17.37
N VAL A 253 13.93 24.93 -17.55
CA VAL A 253 13.09 25.12 -18.75
C VAL A 253 13.71 26.13 -19.69
N ASP A 254 14.29 25.63 -20.79
CA ASP A 254 14.53 26.44 -21.97
C ASP A 254 13.18 26.61 -22.70
N ASN A 255 12.39 27.62 -22.34
CA ASN A 255 11.12 28.10 -22.98
C ASN A 255 10.06 27.07 -23.47
N ARG A 256 10.17 25.78 -23.15
CA ARG A 256 9.32 24.68 -23.66
C ARG A 256 8.43 24.09 -22.57
N ALA A 257 7.69 24.94 -21.86
CA ALA A 257 6.65 24.54 -20.89
C ALA A 257 5.42 23.86 -21.54
N THR A 258 5.62 23.02 -22.56
CA THR A 258 4.56 22.47 -23.41
C THR A 258 4.45 20.95 -23.37
N GLN A 259 5.38 20.26 -22.71
CA GLN A 259 5.28 18.80 -22.57
C GLN A 259 4.21 18.45 -21.53
N PRO A 260 3.27 17.54 -21.86
CA PRO A 260 2.29 17.05 -20.90
C PRO A 260 2.97 16.12 -19.88
N GLY A 261 2.52 16.19 -18.63
CA GLY A 261 2.92 15.23 -17.60
C GLY A 261 2.45 13.81 -17.90
N GLY A 262 2.82 12.86 -17.04
CA GLY A 262 2.48 11.44 -17.20
C GLY A 262 0.98 11.18 -17.01
N SER A 263 0.55 9.94 -17.23
CA SER A 263 -0.86 9.54 -17.07
C SER A 263 -1.06 8.41 -16.07
N ILE A 264 -2.10 8.52 -15.25
CA ILE A 264 -2.56 7.46 -14.35
C ILE A 264 -3.99 7.11 -14.74
N ASN A 265 -4.22 5.87 -15.16
CA ASN A 265 -5.55 5.35 -15.45
C ASN A 265 -5.87 4.21 -14.48
N ILE A 266 -6.92 4.36 -13.68
CA ILE A 266 -7.33 3.35 -12.69
C ILE A 266 -8.77 2.95 -12.94
N LYS A 267 -8.97 1.67 -13.25
CA LYS A 267 -10.29 1.03 -13.29
C LYS A 267 -10.44 0.08 -12.12
N THR A 268 -11.38 0.36 -11.23
CA THR A 268 -11.61 -0.45 -10.02
C THR A 268 -13.10 -0.51 -9.63
N ASN A 269 -13.50 -1.47 -8.79
CA ASN A 269 -14.83 -1.41 -8.19
C ASN A 269 -14.81 -0.44 -7.00
N SER A 270 -13.78 -0.52 -6.17
CA SER A 270 -13.58 0.37 -5.02
C SER A 270 -12.15 0.87 -4.92
N LEU A 271 -12.01 2.14 -4.54
CA LEU A 271 -10.73 2.79 -4.19
C LEU A 271 -10.84 3.35 -2.78
N SER A 272 -9.98 2.90 -1.88
CA SER A 272 -9.85 3.50 -0.55
C SER A 272 -8.43 4.03 -0.37
N SER A 273 -8.32 5.32 -0.09
CA SER A 273 -7.08 5.99 0.26
C SER A 273 -7.16 6.52 1.68
N ASP A 274 -6.19 6.15 2.51
CA ASP A 274 -5.99 6.61 3.88
C ASP A 274 -4.53 7.04 4.05
N ARG A 275 -4.27 8.35 3.96
CA ARG A 275 -2.91 8.90 3.85
C ARG A 275 -2.16 8.36 2.61
N GLY A 276 -2.87 8.08 1.52
CA GLY A 276 -2.31 7.65 0.24
C GLY A 276 -2.25 8.79 -0.79
N ILE A 277 -1.36 8.67 -1.77
CA ILE A 277 -1.19 9.68 -2.82
C ILE A 277 -1.31 9.04 -4.21
N ILE A 278 -2.12 9.67 -5.07
CA ILE A 278 -2.14 9.45 -6.52
C ILE A 278 -1.67 10.77 -7.15
N SER A 279 -0.49 10.78 -7.76
CA SER A 279 0.17 12.01 -8.21
C SER A 279 0.61 11.92 -9.67
N ALA A 280 0.11 12.85 -10.46
CA ALA A 280 0.62 13.19 -11.80
C ALA A 280 1.16 14.64 -11.79
N GLU A 281 1.72 15.08 -10.65
CA GLU A 281 2.29 16.41 -10.49
C GLU A 281 3.52 16.63 -11.37
N THR A 282 3.82 17.89 -11.67
CA THR A 282 5.03 18.26 -12.41
C THR A 282 5.72 19.47 -11.81
N ALA A 283 7.06 19.46 -11.86
CA ALA A 283 7.91 20.49 -11.29
C ALA A 283 7.80 21.82 -12.04
N SER A 284 7.86 21.80 -13.37
CA SER A 284 7.92 23.03 -14.19
C SER A 284 7.12 22.97 -15.51
N THR A 285 6.63 21.80 -15.90
CA THR A 285 5.87 21.53 -17.13
C THR A 285 4.37 21.43 -16.85
N ASN A 286 3.54 21.11 -17.85
CA ASN A 286 2.10 20.95 -17.63
C ASN A 286 1.83 19.73 -16.74
N GLY A 287 0.83 19.81 -15.88
CA GLY A 287 0.40 18.68 -15.05
C GLY A 287 -0.01 17.49 -15.90
N GLY A 288 0.10 16.29 -15.33
CA GLY A 288 -0.31 15.06 -15.99
C GLY A 288 -1.82 14.83 -15.99
N ASN A 289 -2.24 13.66 -16.45
CA ASN A 289 -3.65 13.27 -16.49
C ASN A 289 -3.93 12.16 -15.47
N ILE A 290 -5.04 12.26 -14.76
CA ILE A 290 -5.52 11.22 -13.85
C ILE A 290 -6.95 10.86 -14.25
N ASP A 291 -7.17 9.62 -14.67
CA ASP A 291 -8.48 9.05 -14.97
C ASP A 291 -8.82 7.95 -13.96
N LEU A 292 -9.87 8.15 -13.17
CA LEU A 292 -10.38 7.20 -12.19
C LEU A 292 -11.79 6.73 -12.58
N ASP A 293 -11.90 5.49 -13.05
CA ASP A 293 -13.15 4.77 -13.28
C ASP A 293 -13.42 3.81 -12.10
N VAL A 294 -14.20 4.30 -11.13
CA VAL A 294 -14.51 3.59 -9.87
C VAL A 294 -15.99 3.19 -9.86
N GLN A 295 -16.29 1.89 -9.93
CA GLN A 295 -17.71 1.48 -10.09
C GLN A 295 -18.60 1.83 -8.89
N ASP A 296 -18.09 1.73 -7.66
CA ASP A 296 -18.88 1.84 -6.44
C ASP A 296 -18.45 3.01 -5.54
N LEU A 297 -17.25 2.97 -4.99
CA LEU A 297 -16.83 3.89 -3.92
C LEU A 297 -15.40 4.38 -4.10
N LEU A 298 -15.25 5.70 -4.15
CA LEU A 298 -14.00 6.41 -3.91
C LEU A 298 -14.04 6.98 -2.48
N LEU A 299 -13.23 6.42 -1.59
CA LEU A 299 -13.10 6.86 -0.20
C LEU A 299 -11.74 7.52 0.02
N LEU A 300 -11.74 8.77 0.47
CA LEU A 300 -10.56 9.56 0.78
C LEU A 300 -10.52 9.89 2.29
N ARG A 301 -9.43 9.53 2.95
CA ARG A 301 -9.23 9.68 4.40
C ARG A 301 -7.85 10.23 4.72
N ASN A 302 -7.75 10.95 5.83
CA ASN A 302 -6.50 11.33 6.50
C ASN A 302 -5.40 11.89 5.58
N ASN A 303 -5.60 13.06 5.00
CA ASN A 303 -4.67 13.73 4.09
C ASN A 303 -4.36 12.93 2.82
N SER A 304 -5.36 12.21 2.29
CA SER A 304 -5.24 11.57 0.99
C SER A 304 -5.22 12.61 -0.12
N ARG A 305 -4.46 12.35 -1.19
CA ARG A 305 -4.29 13.33 -2.27
C ARG A 305 -4.39 12.70 -3.65
N ILE A 306 -5.22 13.28 -4.51
CA ILE A 306 -5.25 13.04 -5.95
C ILE A 306 -4.83 14.35 -6.62
N SER A 307 -3.63 14.41 -7.20
CA SER A 307 -3.08 15.68 -7.69
C SER A 307 -2.46 15.59 -9.08
N ALA A 308 -2.86 16.52 -9.94
CA ALA A 308 -2.26 16.83 -11.22
C ALA A 308 -1.69 18.26 -11.24
N THR A 309 -1.22 18.73 -10.07
CA THR A 309 -0.72 20.10 -9.90
C THR A 309 0.58 20.35 -10.67
N ALA A 310 0.68 21.50 -11.32
CA ALA A 310 1.83 21.92 -12.09
C ALA A 310 2.63 23.05 -11.45
N GLY A 311 3.94 23.09 -11.72
CA GLY A 311 4.81 24.17 -11.29
C GLY A 311 5.31 24.04 -9.84
N THR A 312 5.37 22.82 -9.31
CA THR A 312 5.74 22.57 -7.89
C THR A 312 7.15 23.02 -7.52
N ALA A 313 8.05 23.23 -8.50
CA ALA A 313 9.38 23.79 -8.28
C ALA A 313 9.36 25.28 -7.90
N ARG A 314 8.25 26.00 -8.15
CA ARG A 314 8.06 27.43 -7.82
C ARG A 314 9.15 28.36 -8.39
N THR A 315 9.82 27.96 -9.46
CA THR A 315 10.82 28.80 -10.14
C THR A 315 10.15 29.84 -11.05
N ALA A 316 10.91 30.82 -11.55
CA ALA A 316 10.38 31.86 -12.44
C ALA A 316 9.92 31.32 -13.81
N ASP A 317 10.50 30.19 -14.22
CA ASP A 317 10.27 29.48 -15.48
C ASP A 317 9.25 28.34 -15.38
N ALA A 318 8.80 27.97 -14.19
CA ALA A 318 7.74 26.97 -13.93
C ALA A 318 6.33 27.46 -14.33
N ARG A 319 6.12 27.68 -15.63
CA ARG A 319 4.87 28.19 -16.23
C ARG A 319 3.88 27.09 -16.65
N GLY A 320 4.08 25.88 -16.18
CA GLY A 320 3.21 24.75 -16.43
C GLY A 320 1.76 25.00 -16.04
N LYS A 321 0.82 24.59 -16.91
CA LYS A 321 -0.61 24.58 -16.62
C LYS A 321 -0.98 23.37 -15.77
N GLY A 322 -1.95 23.49 -14.88
CA GLY A 322 -2.49 22.36 -14.14
C GLY A 322 -2.97 21.26 -15.09
N GLY A 323 -2.89 20.00 -14.64
CA GLY A 323 -3.28 18.84 -15.44
C GLY A 323 -4.79 18.59 -15.48
N ASN A 324 -5.19 17.43 -16.00
CA ASN A 324 -6.60 17.04 -16.07
C ASN A 324 -6.88 15.89 -15.11
N ILE A 325 -7.99 15.99 -14.37
CA ILE A 325 -8.47 14.94 -13.47
C ILE A 325 -9.91 14.61 -13.85
N ASP A 326 -10.12 13.39 -14.35
CA ASP A 326 -11.44 12.84 -14.65
C ASP A 326 -11.76 11.74 -13.63
N ILE A 327 -12.88 11.88 -12.92
CA ILE A 327 -13.34 10.89 -11.94
C ILE A 327 -14.78 10.50 -12.25
N THR A 328 -14.97 9.22 -12.54
CA THR A 328 -16.29 8.60 -12.60
C THR A 328 -16.42 7.67 -11.40
N ALA A 329 -17.35 7.96 -10.49
CA ALA A 329 -17.59 7.14 -9.31
C ALA A 329 -19.07 7.08 -8.96
N LYS A 330 -19.61 5.94 -8.51
CA LYS A 330 -20.98 5.95 -8.00
C LYS A 330 -21.11 6.85 -6.76
N PHE A 331 -20.19 6.70 -5.80
CA PHE A 331 -20.10 7.60 -4.66
C PHE A 331 -18.67 8.04 -4.37
N ILE A 332 -18.52 9.31 -4.00
CA ILE A 332 -17.27 9.88 -3.48
C ILE A 332 -17.50 10.32 -2.05
N PHE A 333 -16.65 9.84 -1.13
CA PHE A 333 -16.68 10.21 0.27
C PHE A 333 -15.31 10.69 0.71
N ALA A 334 -15.27 11.88 1.30
CA ALA A 334 -14.16 12.33 2.11
C ALA A 334 -14.67 12.83 3.47
N VAL A 335 -13.82 12.84 4.49
CA VAL A 335 -14.16 13.50 5.76
C VAL A 335 -13.74 14.96 5.68
N PRO A 336 -14.63 15.94 5.94
CA PRO A 336 -14.31 17.36 5.78
C PRO A 336 -13.05 17.79 6.51
N ILE A 337 -12.86 17.35 7.75
CA ILE A 337 -11.74 17.78 8.61
C ILE A 337 -10.44 16.98 8.40
N GLU A 338 -10.42 16.04 7.45
CA GLU A 338 -9.26 15.19 7.19
C GLU A 338 -8.41 15.68 6.01
N ASN A 339 -8.69 16.86 5.46
CA ASN A 339 -7.88 17.52 4.42
C ASN A 339 -7.49 16.59 3.26
N SER A 340 -8.48 15.86 2.73
CA SER A 340 -8.25 14.98 1.60
C SER A 340 -8.67 15.65 0.30
N ASP A 341 -7.71 15.82 -0.61
CA ASP A 341 -7.82 16.83 -1.66
C ASP A 341 -7.70 16.23 -3.07
N ILE A 342 -8.46 16.82 -3.99
CA ILE A 342 -8.40 16.57 -5.43
C ILE A 342 -7.97 17.87 -6.12
N THR A 343 -6.77 17.91 -6.68
CA THR A 343 -6.14 19.19 -7.08
C THR A 343 -5.52 19.16 -8.46
N ALA A 344 -5.98 20.04 -9.36
CA ALA A 344 -5.39 20.32 -10.66
C ALA A 344 -4.82 21.75 -10.70
N ASN A 345 -4.09 22.15 -9.65
CA ASN A 345 -3.65 23.54 -9.49
C ASN A 345 -2.43 23.87 -10.37
N ALA A 346 -2.11 25.16 -10.47
CA ALA A 346 -0.87 25.64 -11.03
C ALA A 346 -0.25 26.74 -10.16
N VAL A 347 1.06 26.92 -10.25
CA VAL A 347 1.72 28.07 -9.60
C VAL A 347 1.70 29.28 -10.55
N ARG A 348 2.41 29.21 -11.68
CA ARG A 348 2.49 30.34 -12.64
C ARG A 348 1.72 30.15 -13.94
N GLY A 349 1.43 28.92 -14.34
CA GLY A 349 0.56 28.64 -15.48
C GLY A 349 -0.92 28.75 -15.08
N ASP A 350 -1.81 28.49 -16.01
CA ASP A 350 -3.25 28.43 -15.73
C ASP A 350 -3.58 27.17 -14.94
N GLY A 351 -4.60 27.22 -14.08
CA GLY A 351 -5.15 26.03 -13.43
C GLY A 351 -5.68 25.03 -14.46
N GLY A 352 -5.76 23.76 -14.05
CA GLY A 352 -6.15 22.64 -14.89
C GLY A 352 -7.66 22.39 -14.95
N GLU A 353 -8.03 21.16 -15.26
CA GLU A 353 -9.42 20.74 -15.38
C GLU A 353 -9.71 19.61 -14.40
N VAL A 354 -10.81 19.71 -13.66
CA VAL A 354 -11.33 18.63 -12.81
C VAL A 354 -12.77 18.35 -13.20
N ASN A 355 -13.02 17.16 -13.75
CA ASN A 355 -14.35 16.67 -14.09
C ASN A 355 -14.71 15.51 -13.17
N ILE A 356 -15.84 15.64 -12.48
CA ILE A 356 -16.34 14.59 -11.58
C ILE A 356 -17.77 14.24 -11.98
N THR A 357 -17.99 12.96 -12.27
CA THR A 357 -19.31 12.38 -12.48
C THR A 357 -19.60 11.39 -11.37
N ALA A 358 -20.62 11.68 -10.54
CA ALA A 358 -21.01 10.79 -9.45
C ALA A 358 -22.51 10.80 -9.13
N GLN A 359 -23.03 9.76 -8.47
CA GLN A 359 -24.42 9.79 -7.98
C GLN A 359 -24.55 10.57 -6.65
N GLY A 360 -23.44 10.68 -5.91
CA GLY A 360 -23.37 11.47 -4.68
C GLY A 360 -21.93 11.74 -4.27
N ILE A 361 -21.69 12.94 -3.77
CA ILE A 361 -20.40 13.42 -3.27
C ILE A 361 -20.63 13.93 -1.85
N PHE A 362 -19.84 13.44 -0.89
CA PHE A 362 -20.03 13.73 0.53
C PHE A 362 -18.73 14.14 1.19
N GLY A 363 -18.78 15.26 1.92
CA GLY A 363 -17.72 15.73 2.81
C GLY A 363 -16.45 16.27 2.13
N ILE A 364 -16.47 16.40 0.81
CA ILE A 364 -15.51 17.14 0.00
C ILE A 364 -16.28 18.17 -0.83
N GLU A 365 -15.74 19.38 -1.01
CA GLU A 365 -16.40 20.41 -1.80
C GLU A 365 -15.39 21.19 -2.65
N PHE A 366 -15.89 21.79 -3.74
CA PHE A 366 -15.10 22.71 -4.53
C PHE A 366 -14.85 24.01 -3.76
N ARG A 367 -13.59 24.45 -3.73
CA ARG A 367 -13.19 25.77 -3.22
C ARG A 367 -12.19 26.41 -4.18
N GLU A 368 -12.22 27.74 -4.27
CA GLU A 368 -11.29 28.49 -5.14
C GLU A 368 -9.84 28.44 -4.64
N ILE A 369 -9.66 28.23 -3.33
CA ILE A 369 -8.36 28.19 -2.67
C ILE A 369 -8.36 26.99 -1.72
N LEU A 370 -7.27 26.22 -1.72
CA LEU A 370 -7.05 25.13 -0.77
C LEU A 370 -7.17 25.62 0.68
N THR A 371 -7.86 24.84 1.48
CA THR A 371 -8.09 25.07 2.91
C THR A 371 -7.45 23.95 3.73
N SER A 372 -7.79 23.87 5.02
CA SER A 372 -7.44 22.71 5.86
C SER A 372 -8.52 21.63 5.84
N LEU A 373 -9.52 21.76 4.97
CA LEU A 373 -10.63 20.83 4.82
C LEU A 373 -10.42 20.03 3.53
N SER A 374 -11.20 18.96 3.34
CA SER A 374 -11.19 18.21 2.09
C SER A 374 -11.70 19.07 0.94
N ASP A 375 -10.86 19.27 -0.06
CA ASP A 375 -11.04 20.24 -1.14
C ASP A 375 -10.99 19.63 -2.56
N ILE A 376 -11.79 20.19 -3.47
CA ILE A 376 -11.58 20.04 -4.92
C ILE A 376 -11.14 21.40 -5.47
N THR A 377 -9.98 21.48 -6.11
CA THR A 377 -9.44 22.76 -6.62
C THR A 377 -8.76 22.61 -7.99
N ALA A 378 -8.85 23.67 -8.81
CA ALA A 378 -8.11 23.84 -10.06
C ALA A 378 -7.59 25.27 -10.18
N SER A 379 -7.01 25.83 -9.11
CA SER A 379 -6.66 27.25 -9.02
C SER A 379 -5.25 27.54 -9.54
N SER A 380 -4.93 28.82 -9.70
CA SER A 380 -3.58 29.29 -9.99
C SER A 380 -3.18 30.49 -9.13
N GLU A 381 -1.91 30.54 -8.70
CA GLU A 381 -1.37 31.65 -7.90
C GLU A 381 -1.13 32.91 -8.76
N PHE A 382 -0.54 32.74 -9.95
CA PHE A 382 -0.22 33.86 -10.86
C PHE A 382 -0.89 33.78 -12.24
N GLY A 383 -1.49 32.65 -12.58
CA GLY A 383 -2.22 32.43 -13.83
C GLY A 383 -3.73 32.56 -13.66
N LEU A 384 -4.49 32.14 -14.68
CA LEU A 384 -5.94 32.05 -14.56
C LEU A 384 -6.35 30.80 -13.79
N ALA A 385 -7.46 30.87 -13.05
CA ALA A 385 -8.06 29.67 -12.48
C ALA A 385 -8.59 28.75 -13.59
N GLY A 386 -8.44 27.45 -13.38
CA GLY A 386 -8.97 26.39 -14.22
C GLY A 386 -10.44 26.10 -13.96
N THR A 387 -10.91 24.96 -14.45
CA THR A 387 -12.33 24.58 -14.41
C THR A 387 -12.56 23.38 -13.51
N VAL A 388 -13.60 23.46 -12.67
CA VAL A 388 -14.11 22.33 -11.90
C VAL A 388 -15.57 22.11 -12.27
N GLN A 389 -15.85 20.96 -12.88
CA GLN A 389 -17.20 20.55 -13.26
C GLN A 389 -17.60 19.31 -12.44
N ILE A 390 -18.70 19.43 -11.72
CA ILE A 390 -19.26 18.35 -10.91
C ILE A 390 -20.66 18.03 -11.41
N ASP A 391 -20.81 16.85 -11.99
CA ASP A 391 -22.11 16.25 -12.32
C ASP A 391 -22.48 15.25 -11.23
N ALA A 392 -23.26 15.73 -10.26
CA ALA A 392 -23.91 14.88 -9.28
C ALA A 392 -25.38 15.30 -9.13
N PRO A 393 -26.34 14.38 -9.33
CA PRO A 393 -27.75 14.71 -9.12
C PRO A 393 -27.92 15.15 -7.67
N ASP A 394 -28.62 16.27 -7.49
CA ASP A 394 -28.87 16.93 -6.21
C ASP A 394 -29.64 15.99 -5.27
N THR A 395 -28.90 15.13 -4.59
CA THR A 395 -29.43 14.17 -3.62
C THR A 395 -29.43 14.89 -2.29
N ASP A 396 -30.48 15.68 -2.06
CA ASP A 396 -30.81 16.19 -0.73
C ASP A 396 -31.44 15.03 0.09
N PRO A 397 -30.69 14.35 0.99
CA PRO A 397 -31.23 13.25 1.79
C PRO A 397 -32.35 13.71 2.74
N SER A 398 -32.49 15.02 2.99
CA SER A 398 -33.58 15.56 3.81
C SER A 398 -34.93 15.56 3.07
N ARG A 399 -34.93 15.45 1.73
CA ARG A 399 -36.17 15.38 0.92
C ARG A 399 -36.82 13.99 0.89
N ARG A 400 -36.21 12.98 1.53
CA ARG A 400 -36.77 11.63 1.72
C ARG A 400 -37.09 11.31 3.18
N VAL A 401 -37.46 12.31 3.99
CA VAL A 401 -38.22 12.05 5.21
C VAL A 401 -39.63 11.65 4.80
N VAL A 402 -39.85 10.35 4.64
CA VAL A 402 -41.22 9.81 4.65
C VAL A 402 -41.74 10.07 6.06
N ASN A 403 -42.69 11.00 6.21
CA ASN A 403 -43.47 11.07 7.44
C ASN A 403 -44.10 9.68 7.64
N LEU A 404 -43.69 8.98 8.70
CA LEU A 404 -44.40 7.76 9.09
C LEU A 404 -45.87 8.12 9.26
N PRO A 405 -46.81 7.39 8.62
CA PRO A 405 -48.22 7.68 8.82
C PRO A 405 -48.51 7.53 10.31
N THR A 406 -48.96 8.62 10.94
CA THR A 406 -49.55 8.57 12.27
C THR A 406 -50.90 7.86 12.13
N LEU A 407 -50.87 6.53 12.05
CA LEU A 407 -52.06 5.73 12.33
C LEU A 407 -52.38 5.95 13.79
N THR A 408 -53.30 6.88 14.03
CA THR A 408 -54.02 6.97 15.29
C THR A 408 -54.87 5.72 15.36
N VAL A 409 -54.36 4.69 16.07
CA VAL A 409 -55.18 3.55 16.44
C VAL A 409 -56.08 4.06 17.56
N GLU A 410 -57.31 4.45 17.22
CA GLU A 410 -58.36 4.62 18.22
C GLU A 410 -58.64 3.25 18.84
N PRO A 411 -58.44 3.03 20.15
CA PRO A 411 -58.89 1.81 20.78
C PRO A 411 -60.43 1.84 20.82
N GLU A 412 -61.07 0.95 20.07
CA GLU A 412 -62.49 0.63 20.28
C GLU A 412 -62.64 0.08 21.71
N VAL A 413 -63.21 0.91 22.59
CA VAL A 413 -63.59 0.49 23.93
C VAL A 413 -64.84 -0.37 23.81
N VAL A 414 -64.67 -1.69 23.99
CA VAL A 414 -65.78 -2.63 24.13
C VAL A 414 -66.56 -2.28 25.39
N GLN A 415 -67.75 -1.71 25.20
CA GLN A 415 -68.68 -1.38 26.26
C GLN A 415 -69.37 -2.65 26.76
N ALA A 416 -68.76 -3.33 27.73
CA ALA A 416 -69.37 -4.43 28.46
C ALA A 416 -69.30 -4.16 29.96
N CYS A 417 -70.36 -3.56 30.51
CA CYS A 417 -70.97 -3.90 31.81
C CYS A 417 -72.12 -2.93 32.14
N THR A 418 -73.30 -3.51 32.42
CA THR A 418 -74.48 -2.84 32.99
C THR A 418 -74.30 -2.61 34.50
N PRO A 419 -74.77 -1.49 35.07
CA PRO A 419 -74.53 -1.16 36.48
C PRO A 419 -75.48 -1.92 37.42
N SER A 420 -74.95 -2.55 38.45
CA SER A 420 -75.68 -2.92 39.65
C SER A 420 -75.41 -1.91 40.76
N GLU A 421 -76.47 -1.48 41.42
CA GLU A 421 -76.53 -0.39 42.40
C GLU A 421 -75.52 -0.51 43.54
N GLY A 422 -74.94 0.65 43.89
CA GLY A 422 -74.53 0.95 45.25
C GLY A 422 -73.14 0.45 45.66
N GLN A 423 -72.10 1.19 45.30
CA GLN A 423 -71.02 1.58 46.22
C GLN A 423 -70.12 2.63 45.56
N GLN A 424 -69.70 3.62 46.35
CA GLN A 424 -68.86 4.74 45.93
C GLN A 424 -67.54 4.21 45.35
N SER A 425 -67.20 4.61 44.13
CA SER A 425 -65.88 4.35 43.53
C SER A 425 -65.07 5.64 43.50
N GLU A 426 -63.96 5.63 44.22
CA GLU A 426 -62.90 6.65 44.21
C GLU A 426 -62.00 6.42 42.98
N PHE A 427 -61.59 7.51 42.32
CA PHE A 427 -60.66 7.45 41.19
C PHE A 427 -59.24 7.74 41.68
N VAL A 428 -58.41 6.72 41.81
CA VAL A 428 -56.97 6.88 42.06
C VAL A 428 -56.21 6.77 40.74
N ILE A 429 -55.58 7.86 40.33
CA ILE A 429 -54.63 7.87 39.21
C ILE A 429 -53.31 7.29 39.74
N THR A 430 -53.07 5.99 39.57
CA THR A 430 -51.72 5.43 39.71
C THR A 430 -51.00 5.55 38.36
N GLY A 431 -50.56 6.77 38.04
CA GLY A 431 -49.78 7.03 36.83
C GLY A 431 -48.44 6.30 36.86
N ARG A 432 -48.19 5.41 35.90
CA ARG A 432 -46.85 5.00 35.46
C ARG A 432 -46.87 4.72 33.97
N GLY A 433 -46.61 5.77 33.20
CA GLY A 433 -46.58 5.75 31.74
C GLY A 433 -46.00 7.04 31.19
N GLY A 434 -44.80 7.40 31.64
CA GLY A 434 -44.02 8.49 31.05
C GLY A 434 -43.21 7.96 29.86
N LEU A 435 -43.23 8.69 28.75
CA LEU A 435 -42.26 8.51 27.67
C LEU A 435 -40.83 8.66 28.23
N PRO A 436 -39.83 7.93 27.70
CA PRO A 436 -38.45 8.07 28.16
C PRO A 436 -37.97 9.53 28.00
N PRO A 437 -37.20 10.07 28.96
CA PRO A 437 -36.70 11.44 28.89
C PRO A 437 -35.83 11.62 27.64
N SER A 438 -35.97 12.77 26.99
CA SER A 438 -35.14 13.12 25.84
C SER A 438 -33.70 13.40 26.27
N ALA A 439 -32.73 13.21 25.38
CA ALA A 439 -31.29 13.30 25.68
C ALA A 439 -30.81 14.68 26.19
N SER A 440 -31.67 15.70 26.18
CA SER A 440 -31.40 17.05 26.70
C SER A 440 -32.02 17.34 28.07
N GLU A 441 -32.71 16.38 28.69
CA GLU A 441 -33.40 16.58 29.97
C GLU A 441 -32.51 16.16 31.16
N ALA A 442 -32.44 16.98 32.20
CA ALA A 442 -31.60 16.71 33.36
C ALA A 442 -32.16 15.53 34.18
N ILE A 443 -31.31 14.55 34.49
CA ILE A 443 -31.68 13.30 35.16
C ILE A 443 -32.21 13.58 36.58
N GLY A 444 -33.51 13.41 36.79
CA GLY A 444 -34.15 13.40 38.11
C GLY A 444 -33.95 12.05 38.81
N THR A 445 -33.68 12.08 40.12
CA THR A 445 -33.48 10.91 40.96
C THR A 445 -34.79 10.20 41.25
N ASP A 446 -35.29 9.38 40.32
CA ASP A 446 -36.26 8.32 40.59
C ASP A 446 -36.28 7.28 39.45
N ALA A 447 -35.15 6.59 39.27
CA ALA A 447 -35.08 5.39 38.43
C ALA A 447 -35.37 4.15 39.29
N THR A 448 -36.59 3.64 39.23
CA THR A 448 -36.93 2.35 39.86
C THR A 448 -36.46 1.21 38.97
N GLY A 449 -35.67 0.30 39.53
CA GLY A 449 -35.04 -0.81 38.83
C GLY A 449 -36.06 -1.85 38.32
N ILE A 450 -35.91 -2.21 37.05
CA ILE A 450 -36.61 -3.34 36.44
C ILE A 450 -35.74 -4.59 36.63
N GLY A 451 -36.27 -5.56 37.38
CA GLY A 451 -35.60 -6.83 37.67
C GLY A 451 -35.48 -7.70 36.40
N TRP A 452 -34.28 -8.20 36.16
CA TRP A 452 -34.00 -9.16 35.09
C TRP A 452 -34.52 -10.55 35.48
N VAL A 453 -35.27 -11.17 34.57
CA VAL A 453 -35.68 -12.58 34.68
C VAL A 453 -34.55 -13.44 34.14
N THR A 454 -34.00 -14.32 34.97
CA THR A 454 -32.99 -15.31 34.60
C THR A 454 -33.64 -16.64 34.18
N ALA A 455 -33.08 -17.25 33.13
CA ALA A 455 -33.40 -18.61 32.70
C ALA A 455 -32.75 -19.63 33.66
N THR A 456 -33.50 -20.69 33.93
CA THR A 456 -33.21 -21.82 34.82
C THR A 456 -32.11 -22.74 34.27
N GLU A 457 -31.14 -23.09 35.12
CA GLU A 457 -30.49 -24.41 35.10
C GLU A 457 -30.47 -25.02 36.50
N SER A 458 -30.59 -26.34 36.52
CA SER A 458 -31.06 -27.20 37.60
C SER A 458 -30.20 -27.28 38.86
N GLU A 459 -30.90 -27.47 40.00
CA GLU A 459 -30.60 -28.30 41.18
C GLU A 459 -29.14 -28.40 41.66
N SER A 460 -28.76 -28.23 42.94
CA SER A 460 -29.49 -28.41 44.18
C SER A 460 -28.63 -28.01 45.39
N ARG A 461 -29.32 -27.48 46.41
CA ARG A 461 -29.11 -27.57 47.88
C ARG A 461 -27.77 -27.14 48.53
N ASN A 462 -27.94 -26.15 49.45
CA ASN A 462 -27.36 -26.02 50.80
C ASN A 462 -25.83 -25.81 50.88
N THR A 463 -25.25 -24.91 51.68
CA THR A 463 -25.66 -24.36 52.99
C THR A 463 -24.68 -23.23 53.36
N SER A 464 -25.22 -22.09 53.79
CA SER A 464 -24.92 -21.36 55.03
C SER A 464 -23.54 -20.73 55.36
N VAL A 465 -23.66 -19.47 55.83
CA VAL A 465 -22.86 -18.73 56.84
C VAL A 465 -21.59 -18.02 56.33
N VAL A 466 -21.64 -16.73 55.99
CA VAL A 466 -21.49 -15.52 56.85
C VAL A 466 -20.12 -15.40 57.54
N SER A 467 -19.28 -14.47 57.06
CA SER A 467 -18.86 -13.26 57.81
C SER A 467 -17.83 -12.43 57.02
N GLN A 468 -18.15 -11.14 56.84
CA GLN A 468 -17.30 -9.92 57.00
C GLN A 468 -15.77 -10.08 56.85
N ALA A 469 -15.00 -9.20 56.21
CA ALA A 469 -15.16 -7.93 55.52
C ALA A 469 -13.84 -7.68 54.74
N GLU A 470 -13.75 -6.54 54.05
CA GLU A 470 -12.54 -5.87 53.54
C GLU A 470 -12.16 -6.05 52.05
N GLU A 471 -12.25 -4.89 51.38
CA GLU A 471 -11.40 -4.33 50.33
C GLU A 471 -10.94 -5.18 49.13
N ASN A 472 -11.67 -4.95 48.03
CA ASN A 472 -11.20 -4.39 46.76
C ASN A 472 -10.22 -5.15 45.85
N LYS A 473 -10.65 -5.19 44.57
CA LYS A 473 -9.93 -5.40 43.31
C LYS A 473 -9.59 -6.84 42.90
N HIS A 474 -10.45 -7.39 42.03
CA HIS A 474 -10.06 -8.44 41.08
C HIS A 474 -9.96 -7.86 39.65
N SER A 475 -8.69 -7.77 39.23
CA SER A 475 -8.12 -7.96 37.91
C SER A 475 -9.07 -7.99 36.71
N ARG A 476 -8.95 -6.95 35.88
CA ARG A 476 -9.15 -7.07 34.43
C ARG A 476 -8.02 -7.93 33.88
N ASP A 477 -8.34 -8.93 33.09
CA ASP A 477 -7.37 -9.72 32.35
C ASP A 477 -6.84 -8.86 31.20
N ASP A 478 -5.70 -8.23 31.44
CA ASP A 478 -4.99 -7.36 30.51
C ASP A 478 -3.97 -8.24 29.76
N ASN A 479 -4.27 -8.58 28.51
CA ASN A 479 -3.35 -9.33 27.65
C ASN A 479 -2.21 -8.40 27.18
N ARG A 480 -1.38 -7.97 28.13
CA ARG A 480 -0.26 -7.05 27.93
C ARG A 480 0.98 -7.84 27.54
N ILE A 481 1.55 -7.53 26.39
CA ILE A 481 2.84 -8.08 25.94
C ILE A 481 3.92 -7.62 26.93
N ILE A 482 4.65 -8.57 27.53
CA ILE A 482 5.74 -8.32 28.48
C ILE A 482 7.07 -8.67 27.81
N GLU A 483 8.02 -7.74 27.89
CA GLU A 483 9.38 -7.94 27.37
C GLU A 483 10.12 -9.04 28.13
N ALA A 484 10.95 -9.82 27.43
CA ALA A 484 11.74 -10.88 28.03
C ALA A 484 12.78 -10.30 29.01
N GLN A 485 12.73 -10.74 30.27
CA GLN A 485 13.64 -10.28 31.32
C GLN A 485 14.81 -11.24 31.58
N GLY A 486 14.88 -12.36 30.87
CA GLY A 486 16.00 -13.28 30.93
C GLY A 486 15.97 -14.34 29.84
N TRP A 487 17.08 -15.07 29.71
CA TRP A 487 17.20 -16.23 28.84
C TRP A 487 17.67 -17.44 29.64
N VAL A 488 17.15 -18.61 29.30
CA VAL A 488 17.49 -19.90 29.91
C VAL A 488 18.02 -20.82 28.83
N VAL A 489 19.12 -21.52 29.11
CA VAL A 489 19.66 -22.58 28.23
C VAL A 489 19.16 -23.92 28.72
N GLY A 490 18.42 -24.64 27.87
CA GLY A 490 18.01 -26.01 28.13
C GLY A 490 19.20 -26.97 28.13
N SER A 491 19.01 -28.17 28.67
CA SER A 491 20.02 -29.25 28.65
C SER A 491 20.36 -29.74 27.24
N ASP A 492 19.58 -29.37 26.23
CA ASP A 492 19.77 -29.59 24.80
C ASP A 492 20.52 -28.43 24.10
N GLY A 493 20.92 -27.39 24.84
CA GLY A 493 21.60 -26.21 24.31
C GLY A 493 20.66 -25.16 23.71
N LYS A 494 19.33 -25.35 23.78
CA LYS A 494 18.36 -24.40 23.23
C LYS A 494 18.14 -23.22 24.17
N VAL A 495 18.25 -22.01 23.64
CA VAL A 495 18.02 -20.77 24.39
C VAL A 495 16.55 -20.38 24.32
N THR A 496 15.90 -20.19 25.47
CA THR A 496 14.51 -19.73 25.60
C THR A 496 14.46 -18.39 26.33
N LEU A 497 13.79 -17.40 25.74
CA LEU A 497 13.56 -16.09 26.34
C LEU A 497 12.32 -16.16 27.26
N THR A 498 12.45 -15.71 28.50
CA THR A 498 11.40 -15.83 29.52
C THR A 498 11.11 -14.47 30.17
N ALA A 499 9.86 -14.21 30.50
CA ALA A 499 9.44 -12.98 31.17
C ALA A 499 9.71 -12.99 32.70
N GLN A 500 10.06 -14.14 33.28
CA GLN A 500 10.43 -14.28 34.69
C GLN A 500 11.67 -15.16 34.83
N ALA A 501 12.76 -14.58 35.33
CA ALA A 501 14.00 -15.31 35.58
C ALA A 501 13.76 -16.40 36.65
N PRO A 502 14.10 -17.68 36.38
CA PRO A 502 13.90 -18.74 37.36
C PRO A 502 14.83 -18.54 38.55
N THR A 503 14.29 -18.71 39.75
CA THR A 503 15.08 -18.69 40.99
C THR A 503 15.89 -19.98 41.07
N VAL A 504 17.18 -19.91 40.74
CA VAL A 504 18.08 -21.06 40.87
C VAL A 504 18.33 -21.31 42.36
N THR A 505 17.91 -22.47 42.88
CA THR A 505 18.31 -22.93 44.21
C THR A 505 19.73 -23.49 44.09
N PRO A 506 20.74 -22.93 44.77
CA PRO A 506 22.11 -23.43 44.66
C PRO A 506 22.21 -24.83 45.29
N HIS A 507 22.58 -25.82 44.47
CA HIS A 507 22.93 -27.15 44.97
C HIS A 507 24.27 -27.06 45.71
N ILE A 508 24.24 -27.37 47.01
CA ILE A 508 25.44 -27.57 47.82
C ILE A 508 26.12 -28.87 47.36
N PRO A 509 27.41 -28.87 46.97
CA PRO A 509 28.11 -30.08 46.58
C PRO A 509 28.34 -31.02 47.77
N TRP A 510 28.02 -32.30 47.62
CA TRP A 510 28.27 -33.37 48.60
C TRP A 510 29.72 -33.88 48.62
N LEU A 511 30.70 -32.99 48.41
CA LEU A 511 32.12 -33.32 48.45
C LEU A 511 32.80 -32.51 49.55
N PRO A 512 33.43 -33.14 50.57
CA PRO A 512 34.23 -32.41 51.54
C PRO A 512 35.47 -31.83 50.84
N SER A 513 35.75 -30.55 51.08
CA SER A 513 36.93 -29.89 50.55
C SER A 513 38.20 -30.43 51.22
N SER A 514 39.19 -30.79 50.40
CA SER A 514 40.53 -31.15 50.85
C SER A 514 41.23 -29.91 51.44
N SER A 515 41.65 -30.02 52.70
CA SER A 515 42.47 -29.01 53.37
C SER A 515 43.89 -28.99 52.81
N CYS A 516 44.33 -27.87 52.25
CA CYS A 516 45.76 -27.60 52.07
C CYS A 516 46.29 -26.94 53.35
N GLN A 517 47.11 -27.67 54.12
CA GLN A 517 48.00 -27.03 55.09
C GLN A 517 49.22 -26.49 54.33
N GLY A 518 49.50 -25.21 54.55
CA GLY A 518 50.76 -24.60 54.16
C GLY A 518 51.89 -25.03 55.10
N SER A 519 53.02 -25.35 54.50
CA SER A 519 54.37 -25.30 55.09
C SER A 519 55.36 -25.05 53.97
#